data_AF-A0A815HFK3-F1
#
_entry.id   AF-A0A815HFK3-F1
#
_cell.length_a   1.000
_cell.length_b   1.000
_cell.length_c   1.000
_cell.angle_alpha   90.00
_cell.angle_beta   90.00
_cell.angle_gamma   90.00
#
_symmetry.space_group_name_H-M   'P 1'
#
loop_
_entity.id
_entity.type
_entity.pdbx_description
1 polymer ?
#
loop_
_entity_poly.entity_id
_entity_poly.type
_entity_poly.pdbx_seq_one_letter_code
_entity_poly.pdbx_strand_id
1 'polypeptide(L)'
;MKKIRKSSGYILHTTEKKLLGDITEKRILHLQCHFNFDTVSLARLDAKQIIGVDLSDVAIDKARQLAEQTDLSDRIQFVCCDIYELETHLPVGDGFDLVVTSFSTVKGLPELKT
;
A
#
# COMPACT_ATOMS: atom_id res chain seq x y z
N MET A 1 5.00 28.57 -18.39
CA MET A 1 3.69 28.19 -17.81
C MET A 1 3.95 27.31 -16.58
N LYS A 2 3.70 27.80 -15.38
CA LYS A 2 3.88 27.03 -14.13
C LYS A 2 2.74 26.00 -14.04
N LYS A 3 3.05 24.71 -14.20
CA LYS A 3 2.08 23.63 -13.91
C LYS A 3 1.77 23.69 -12.41
N ILE A 4 0.56 24.11 -12.08
CA ILE A 4 0.03 24.06 -10.72
C ILE A 4 -0.13 22.58 -10.37
N ARG A 5 0.76 22.04 -9.53
CA ARG A 5 0.54 20.74 -8.88
C ARG A 5 -0.68 20.89 -7.99
N LYS A 6 -1.82 20.29 -8.36
CA LYS A 6 -2.93 20.10 -7.43
C LYS A 6 -2.41 19.18 -6.31
N SER A 7 -2.06 19.77 -5.17
CA SER A 7 -1.72 19.03 -3.96
C SER A 7 -3.00 18.54 -3.29
N SER A 8 -3.70 17.62 -3.95
CA SER A 8 -4.80 16.88 -3.35
C SER A 8 -4.33 15.44 -3.23
N GLY A 9 -4.25 14.92 -2.01
CA GLY A 9 -4.17 13.49 -1.80
C GLY A 9 -3.11 13.11 -0.78
N TYR A 10 -3.62 12.52 0.31
CA TYR A 10 -3.03 11.44 1.08
C TYR A 10 -1.52 11.55 1.31
N ILE A 11 -1.18 11.98 2.52
CA ILE A 11 0.19 12.19 2.98
C ILE A 11 0.33 11.42 4.29
N LEU A 12 1.22 10.42 4.31
CA LEU A 12 1.69 9.80 5.54
C LEU A 12 2.11 10.86 6.55
N HIS A 13 1.71 10.69 7.81
CA HIS A 13 2.10 11.58 8.87
C HIS A 13 3.63 11.66 8.97
N THR A 14 4.14 12.83 9.37
CA THR A 14 5.59 13.09 9.46
C THR A 14 6.34 12.03 10.27
N THR A 15 5.70 11.46 11.30
CA THR A 15 6.26 10.38 12.12
C THR A 15 6.39 9.08 11.32
N GLU A 16 5.39 8.69 10.54
CA GLU A 16 5.41 7.49 9.71
C GLU A 16 6.51 7.58 8.64
N LYS A 17 6.67 8.74 8.00
CA LYS A 17 7.76 8.98 7.05
C LYS A 17 9.14 8.81 7.68
N LYS A 18 9.32 9.28 8.92
CA LYS A 18 10.59 9.08 9.64
C LYS A 18 10.85 7.62 9.97
N LEU A 19 9.80 6.86 10.31
CA LEU A 19 9.90 5.43 10.62
C LEU A 19 10.17 4.59 9.37
N LEU A 20 9.58 4.93 8.24
CA LEU A 20 9.80 4.24 6.96
C LEU A 20 11.22 4.40 6.43
N GLY A 21 11.90 5.51 6.78
CA GLY A 21 13.22 5.83 6.25
C GLY A 21 13.21 6.08 4.75
N ASP A 22 14.33 5.81 4.09
CA ASP A 22 14.42 5.86 2.63
C ASP A 22 13.85 4.57 2.02
N ILE A 23 12.76 4.71 1.28
CA ILE A 23 12.08 3.62 0.58
C ILE A 23 12.21 3.68 -0.94
N THR A 24 13.09 4.54 -1.44
CA THR A 24 13.39 4.67 -2.86
C THR A 24 13.79 3.31 -3.45
N GLU A 25 13.22 2.97 -4.61
CA GLU A 25 13.45 1.73 -5.34
C GLU A 25 13.07 0.42 -4.61
N LYS A 26 12.40 0.49 -3.46
CA LYS A 26 12.00 -0.71 -2.70
C LYS A 26 10.75 -1.38 -3.26
N ARG A 27 10.70 -2.71 -3.18
CA ARG A 27 9.51 -3.54 -3.33
C ARG A 27 8.81 -3.66 -1.98
N ILE A 28 7.54 -3.26 -1.92
CA ILE A 28 6.79 -3.16 -0.67
C ILE A 28 5.54 -4.03 -0.71
N LEU A 29 5.29 -4.78 0.37
CA LEU A 29 4.01 -5.43 0.63
C LEU A 29 3.24 -4.60 1.65
N HIS A 30 2.04 -4.13 1.29
CA HIS A 30 1.17 -3.36 2.18
C HIS A 30 -0.04 -4.21 2.58
N LEU A 31 -0.02 -4.72 3.79
CA LEU A 31 -1.04 -5.61 4.34
C LEU A 31 -2.25 -4.83 4.86
N GLN A 32 -3.44 -5.36 4.59
CA GLN A 32 -4.73 -4.78 5.02
C GLN A 32 -4.86 -3.32 4.56
N CYS A 33 -4.61 -3.10 3.26
CA CYS A 33 -4.42 -1.78 2.67
C CYS A 33 -5.71 -0.96 2.51
N HIS A 34 -6.87 -1.59 2.69
CA HIS A 34 -8.19 -0.95 2.61
C HIS A 34 -8.34 -0.10 1.34
N PHE A 35 -8.82 1.15 1.47
CA PHE A 35 -9.05 2.08 0.37
C PHE A 35 -7.79 2.85 -0.10
N ASN A 36 -6.59 2.28 0.10
CA ASN A 36 -5.39 2.61 -0.68
C ASN A 36 -4.68 3.95 -0.42
N PHE A 37 -5.07 4.72 0.60
CA PHE A 37 -4.48 6.04 0.86
C PHE A 37 -2.99 5.98 1.22
N ASP A 38 -2.59 5.00 2.01
CA ASP A 38 -1.20 4.85 2.44
C ASP A 38 -0.33 4.27 1.31
N THR A 39 -0.85 3.32 0.53
CA THR A 39 -0.13 2.75 -0.63
C THR A 39 0.19 3.82 -1.68
N VAL A 40 -0.77 4.71 -1.98
CA VAL A 40 -0.55 5.85 -2.89
C VAL A 40 0.53 6.78 -2.34
N SER A 41 0.56 6.97 -1.02
CA SER A 41 1.61 7.76 -0.37
C SER A 41 2.99 7.12 -0.51
N LEU A 42 3.08 5.79 -0.37
CA LEU A 42 4.32 5.01 -0.56
C LEU A 42 4.83 5.11 -2.01
N ALA A 43 3.95 4.96 -3.00
CA ALA A 43 4.31 5.13 -4.41
C ALA A 43 4.83 6.54 -4.74
N ARG A 44 4.29 7.56 -4.07
CA ARG A 44 4.76 8.96 -4.22
C ARG A 44 6.10 9.23 -3.54
N LEU A 45 6.60 8.31 -2.72
CA LEU A 45 7.93 8.34 -2.11
C LEU A 45 8.93 7.46 -2.90
N ASP A 46 8.67 7.28 -4.20
CA ASP A 46 9.57 6.61 -5.15
C ASP A 46 9.90 5.14 -4.82
N ALA A 47 9.01 4.45 -4.11
CA ALA A 47 9.03 3.00 -4.06
C ALA A 47 8.84 2.40 -5.47
N LYS A 48 9.60 1.34 -5.77
CA LYS A 48 9.65 0.71 -7.11
C LYS A 48 8.36 -0.01 -7.46
N GLN A 49 7.86 -0.79 -6.51
CA GLN A 49 6.65 -1.58 -6.68
C GLN A 49 5.98 -1.75 -5.32
N ILE A 50 4.66 -1.59 -5.26
CA ILE A 50 3.88 -1.90 -4.08
C ILE A 50 2.79 -2.90 -4.41
N ILE A 51 2.63 -3.91 -3.56
CA ILE A 51 1.50 -4.84 -3.61
C ILE A 51 0.63 -4.57 -2.38
N GLY A 52 -0.57 -4.05 -2.61
CA GLY A 52 -1.59 -3.88 -1.56
C GLY A 52 -2.44 -5.14 -1.45
N VAL A 53 -2.70 -5.59 -0.22
CA VAL A 53 -3.56 -6.75 0.04
C VAL A 53 -4.67 -6.38 0.99
N ASP A 54 -5.89 -6.80 0.69
CA ASP A 54 -7.04 -6.67 1.57
C ASP A 54 -8.05 -7.81 1.32
N LEU A 55 -8.84 -8.16 2.33
CA LEU A 55 -9.87 -9.20 2.21
C LEU A 55 -11.12 -8.67 1.49
N SER A 56 -11.35 -7.36 1.54
CA SER A 56 -12.54 -6.74 0.94
C SER A 56 -12.33 -6.46 -0.55
N ASP A 57 -13.12 -7.15 -1.38
CA ASP A 57 -13.28 -6.88 -2.81
C ASP A 57 -13.66 -5.42 -3.09
N VAL A 58 -14.62 -4.88 -2.35
CA VAL A 58 -15.05 -3.47 -2.44
C VAL A 58 -13.90 -2.52 -2.13
N ALA A 59 -13.03 -2.85 -1.16
CA ALA A 59 -11.88 -2.02 -0.85
C ALA A 59 -10.84 -2.05 -1.97
N ILE A 60 -10.55 -3.24 -2.50
CA ILE A 60 -9.60 -3.46 -3.59
C ILE A 60 -10.07 -2.79 -4.90
N ASP A 61 -11.36 -2.81 -5.20
CA ASP A 61 -11.88 -2.15 -6.40
C ASP A 61 -11.76 -0.63 -6.31
N LYS A 62 -12.05 -0.05 -5.13
CA LYS A 62 -11.80 1.37 -4.87
C LYS A 62 -10.31 1.70 -4.92
N ALA A 63 -9.47 0.80 -4.41
CA ALA A 63 -8.03 0.95 -4.43
C ALA A 63 -7.48 1.04 -5.87
N ARG A 64 -7.93 0.14 -6.74
CA ARG A 64 -7.59 0.13 -8.17
C ARG A 64 -8.03 1.41 -8.87
N GLN A 65 -9.27 1.84 -8.66
CA GLN A 65 -9.78 3.11 -9.21
C GLN A 65 -8.93 4.30 -8.76
N LEU A 66 -8.53 4.35 -7.48
CA LEU A 66 -7.67 5.43 -6.99
C LEU A 66 -6.27 5.40 -7.62
N ALA A 67 -5.68 4.21 -7.81
CA ALA A 67 -4.38 4.07 -8.47
C ALA A 67 -4.44 4.57 -9.94
N GLU A 68 -5.51 4.25 -10.66
CA GLU A 68 -5.75 4.75 -12.02
C GLU A 68 -5.93 6.27 -12.03
N GLN A 69 -6.75 6.82 -11.14
CA GLN A 69 -6.97 8.27 -11.02
C GLN A 69 -5.72 9.07 -10.65
N THR A 70 -4.68 8.40 -10.15
CA THR A 70 -3.43 9.02 -9.71
C THR A 70 -2.23 8.70 -10.60
N ASP A 71 -2.46 8.01 -11.73
CA ASP A 71 -1.41 7.55 -12.66
C ASP A 71 -0.34 6.68 -11.96
N LEU A 72 -0.77 5.75 -11.10
CA LEU A 72 0.11 4.87 -10.32
C LEU A 72 -0.10 3.37 -10.59
N SER A 73 -0.98 3.01 -11.54
CA SER A 73 -1.31 1.61 -11.84
C SER A 73 -0.14 0.79 -12.40
N ASP A 74 0.93 1.44 -12.85
CA ASP A 74 2.16 0.81 -13.30
C ASP A 74 3.06 0.36 -12.14
N ARG A 75 2.91 0.97 -10.97
CA ARG A 75 3.73 0.70 -9.77
C ARG A 75 2.98 0.00 -8.65
N ILE A 76 1.65 0.03 -8.67
CA ILE A 76 0.83 -0.55 -7.61
C ILE A 76 -0.03 -1.70 -8.15
N GLN A 77 0.04 -2.83 -7.47
CA GLN A 77 -0.81 -4.00 -7.70
C GLN A 77 -1.68 -4.27 -6.47
N PHE A 78 -2.87 -4.85 -6.69
CA PHE A 78 -3.80 -5.19 -5.63
C PHE A 78 -4.24 -6.64 -5.69
N VAL A 79 -4.12 -7.32 -4.56
CA VAL A 79 -4.54 -8.71 -4.35
C VAL A 79 -5.69 -8.71 -3.33
N CYS A 80 -6.81 -9.31 -3.71
CA CYS A 80 -7.94 -9.53 -2.82
C CYS A 80 -7.82 -10.93 -2.22
N CYS A 81 -7.33 -11.06 -0.99
CA CYS A 81 -7.20 -12.35 -0.32
C CYS A 81 -7.13 -12.21 1.19
N ASP A 82 -7.33 -13.34 1.89
CA ASP A 82 -6.98 -13.44 3.30
C ASP A 82 -5.46 -13.36 3.45
N ILE A 83 -4.98 -12.66 4.48
CA ILE A 83 -3.56 -12.56 4.79
C ILE A 83 -2.93 -13.93 5.14
N TYR A 84 -3.73 -14.87 5.65
CA TYR A 84 -3.26 -16.23 5.93
C TYR A 84 -3.05 -17.06 4.65
N GLU A 85 -3.56 -16.61 3.50
CA GLU A 85 -3.45 -17.28 2.20
C GLU A 85 -2.44 -16.60 1.26
N LEU A 86 -1.71 -15.57 1.73
CA LEU A 86 -0.79 -14.75 0.95
C LEU A 86 0.18 -15.55 0.08
N GLU A 87 0.78 -16.61 0.62
CA GLU A 87 1.80 -17.42 -0.08
C GLU A 87 1.30 -17.97 -1.42
N THR A 88 0.00 -18.22 -1.54
CA THR A 88 -0.62 -18.77 -2.74
C THR A 88 -1.12 -17.70 -3.73
N HIS A 89 -1.24 -16.45 -3.28
CA HIS A 89 -1.86 -15.36 -4.05
C HIS A 89 -0.84 -14.29 -4.48
N LEU A 90 0.32 -14.23 -3.81
CA LEU A 90 1.35 -13.27 -4.16
C LEU A 90 2.08 -13.68 -5.47
N PRO A 91 2.46 -12.71 -6.32
CA PRO A 91 3.26 -13.01 -7.49
C PRO A 91 4.59 -13.68 -7.11
N VAL A 92 4.98 -14.72 -7.85
CA VAL A 92 6.28 -15.38 -7.69
C VAL A 92 7.40 -14.37 -7.99
N GLY A 93 8.36 -14.20 -7.08
CA GLY A 93 9.49 -13.29 -7.25
C GLY A 93 10.42 -13.22 -6.04
N ASP A 94 11.38 -12.29 -6.08
CA ASP A 94 12.50 -12.16 -5.14
C ASP A 94 12.11 -11.63 -3.73
N GLY A 95 10.83 -11.70 -3.35
CA GLY A 95 10.32 -11.19 -2.08
C GLY A 95 10.10 -9.66 -2.05
N PHE A 96 10.07 -9.11 -0.84
CA PHE A 96 9.82 -7.70 -0.54
C PHE A 96 10.92 -7.14 0.36
N ASP A 97 11.31 -5.89 0.12
CA ASP A 97 12.28 -5.16 0.96
C ASP A 97 11.63 -4.63 2.25
N LEU A 98 10.30 -4.43 2.22
CA LEU A 98 9.54 -3.90 3.34
C LEU A 98 8.11 -4.48 3.36
N VAL A 99 7.65 -4.85 4.55
CA VAL A 99 6.25 -5.19 4.81
C VAL A 99 5.66 -4.12 5.73
N VAL A 100 4.57 -3.48 5.29
CA VAL A 100 3.88 -2.42 6.02
C VAL A 100 2.49 -2.88 6.41
N THR A 101 2.08 -2.59 7.63
CA THR A 101 0.68 -2.69 8.09
C THR A 101 0.32 -1.38 8.79
N SER A 102 -0.82 -0.79 8.43
CA SER A 102 -1.27 0.49 9.00
C SER A 102 -1.97 0.31 10.36
N PHE A 103 -2.03 1.37 11.16
CA PHE A 103 -2.56 1.35 12.53
C PHE A 103 -4.02 0.89 12.65
N SER A 104 -4.83 1.04 11.59
CA SER A 104 -6.25 0.65 11.56
C SER A 104 -6.48 -0.86 11.69
N THR A 105 -5.42 -1.65 11.52
CA THR A 105 -5.47 -3.08 11.29
C THR A 105 -5.42 -3.93 12.57
N VAL A 106 -4.84 -3.39 13.64
CA VAL A 106 -4.48 -4.18 14.83
C VAL A 106 -5.68 -4.82 15.54
N LYS A 107 -6.88 -4.23 15.43
CA LYS A 107 -8.10 -4.78 16.05
C LYS A 107 -8.65 -6.04 15.35
N GLY A 108 -8.23 -6.33 14.12
CA GLY A 108 -8.71 -7.46 13.33
C GLY A 108 -7.92 -8.75 13.50
N LEU A 109 -6.80 -8.72 14.24
CA LEU A 109 -5.89 -9.85 14.40
C LEU A 109 -6.19 -10.60 15.71
N PRO A 110 -6.90 -11.75 15.68
CA PRO A 110 -7.34 -12.45 16.89
C PRO A 110 -6.17 -12.99 17.73
N GLU A 111 -5.00 -13.18 17.11
CA GLU A 111 -3.76 -13.66 17.72
C GLU A 111 -3.03 -12.56 18.52
N LEU A 112 -3.37 -11.29 18.30
CA LEU A 112 -2.68 -10.14 18.89
C LEU A 112 -3.21 -9.89 20.31
N LYS A 113 -2.56 -10.56 21.28
CA LYS A 113 -2.85 -10.39 22.70
C LYS A 113 -2.25 -9.08 23.20
N THR A 114 -3.08 -8.21 23.77
CA THR A 114 -2.65 -7.04 24.57
C THR A 114 -2.41 -7.41 26.02
#